data_AF-A0AAD4YZ09-F1
#
_entry.id   AF-A0AAD4YZ09-F1
#
_cell.length_a   1.000
_cell.length_b   1.000
_cell.length_c   1.000
_cell.angle_alpha   90.00
_cell.angle_beta   90.00
_cell.angle_gamma   90.00
#
_symmetry.space_group_name_H-M   'P 1'
#
loop_
_entity.id
_entity.type
_entity.pdbx_description
1 polymer ?
#
loop_
_entity_poly.entity_id
_entity_poly.type
_entity_poly.pdbx_seq_one_letter_code
_entity_poly.pdbx_strand_id
1 'polypeptide(L)'
;MAFPDHVMDIVEPSLLSETDDENDEDDDDDNKYGNRIEERQVAGYKDPGPVKAKRLEECLDSLMQIGLSCSATSPRDRMSMDVVVNKMNAIRDSYLNFRRRRRRRRRTKSTR
;
A
#
# COMPACT_ATOMS: atom_id res chain seq x y z
N MET A 1 2.72 19.72 -15.36
CA MET A 1 3.66 18.87 -14.58
C MET A 1 3.91 17.59 -15.37
N ALA A 2 4.98 16.84 -15.07
CA ALA A 2 5.19 15.55 -15.73
C ALA A 2 4.18 14.52 -15.19
N PHE A 3 3.39 14.00 -16.13
CA PHE A 3 2.48 12.83 -16.06
C PHE A 3 1.66 12.66 -14.77
N PRO A 4 0.39 13.13 -14.78
CA PRO A 4 -0.69 12.50 -14.02
C PRO A 4 -0.98 11.07 -14.52
N ASP A 5 -0.88 10.86 -15.84
CA ASP A 5 -1.39 9.65 -16.51
C ASP A 5 -0.34 8.52 -16.68
N HIS A 6 0.94 8.80 -16.40
CA HIS A 6 2.09 7.88 -16.52
C HIS A 6 2.80 7.66 -15.17
N VAL A 7 2.04 7.65 -14.08
CA VAL A 7 2.54 7.36 -12.73
C VAL A 7 3.02 5.91 -12.59
N MET A 8 2.37 4.96 -13.26
CA MET A 8 2.76 3.55 -13.20
C MET A 8 4.08 3.26 -13.93
N ASP A 9 4.50 4.12 -14.86
CA ASP A 9 5.76 3.98 -15.61
C ASP A 9 7.01 4.30 -14.75
N ILE A 10 6.82 4.97 -13.61
CA ILE A 10 7.88 5.25 -12.61
C ILE A 10 7.80 4.36 -11.36
N VAL A 11 6.76 3.54 -11.24
CA VAL A 11 6.61 2.57 -10.13
C VAL A 11 7.46 1.34 -10.44
N GLU A 12 8.45 1.08 -9.59
CA GLU A 12 9.31 -0.09 -9.69
C GLU A 12 8.47 -1.38 -9.56
N PRO A 13 8.47 -2.31 -10.54
CA PRO A 13 7.50 -3.41 -10.56
C PRO A 13 7.53 -4.35 -9.35
N SER A 14 8.67 -4.48 -8.65
CA SER A 14 8.76 -5.28 -7.42
C SER A 14 7.94 -4.69 -6.27
N LEU A 15 7.61 -3.39 -6.29
CA LEU A 15 6.66 -2.78 -5.34
C LEU A 15 5.23 -3.34 -5.47
N LEU A 16 4.87 -3.90 -6.63
CA LEU A 16 3.60 -4.62 -6.80
C LEU A 16 3.65 -6.04 -6.21
N SER A 17 4.84 -6.57 -5.91
CA SER A 17 5.04 -7.88 -5.28
C SER A 17 4.88 -7.84 -3.75
N GLU A 18 3.62 -7.79 -3.30
CA GLU A 18 3.28 -7.97 -1.88
C GLU A 18 3.66 -9.39 -1.41
N THR A 19 4.78 -9.50 -0.68
CA THR A 19 5.15 -10.74 0.02
C THR A 19 3.99 -11.17 0.93
N ASP A 20 3.51 -12.40 0.78
CA ASP A 20 2.59 -13.01 1.74
C ASP A 20 3.41 -13.32 3.02
N ASP A 21 3.63 -12.30 3.83
CA ASP A 21 4.21 -12.39 5.17
C ASP A 21 3.16 -13.04 6.07
N GLU A 22 3.32 -14.34 6.29
CA GLU A 22 2.40 -15.18 7.07
C GLU A 22 2.50 -14.93 8.60
N ASN A 23 3.16 -13.85 9.02
CA ASN A 23 2.94 -13.21 10.33
C ASN A 23 1.57 -12.53 10.32
N ASP A 24 0.52 -13.32 10.45
CA ASP A 24 -0.78 -12.88 11.01
C ASP A 24 -0.58 -12.58 12.51
N GLU A 25 0.23 -11.57 12.84
CA GLU A 25 0.20 -10.93 14.16
C GLU A 25 -1.04 -10.02 14.22
N ASP A 26 -1.87 -10.19 15.26
CA ASP A 26 -3.13 -9.47 15.39
C ASP A 26 -2.87 -7.97 15.70
N ASP A 27 -3.36 -7.13 14.79
CA ASP A 27 -3.13 -5.68 14.67
C ASP A 27 -3.96 -4.89 15.72
N ASP A 28 -3.70 -5.17 17.00
CA ASP A 28 -4.37 -4.63 18.20
C ASP A 28 -3.39 -4.41 19.40
N ASP A 29 -2.07 -4.34 19.14
CA ASP A 29 -1.01 -4.03 20.12
C ASP A 29 -0.34 -2.69 19.83
N ASP A 30 -0.97 -1.59 20.28
CA ASP A 30 -0.43 -0.23 20.20
C ASP A 30 0.67 0.00 21.26
N ASN A 31 1.85 -0.64 21.11
CA ASN A 31 3.18 -0.10 21.47
C ASN A 31 4.36 -1.08 21.22
N LYS A 32 5.04 -1.03 20.06
CA LYS A 32 6.36 -1.68 19.93
C LYS A 32 7.34 -1.08 18.91
N TYR A 33 7.90 0.09 19.23
CA TYR A 33 9.16 0.54 18.60
C TYR A 33 10.35 -0.29 19.11
N GLY A 34 10.51 -1.50 18.57
CA GLY A 34 11.63 -2.41 18.86
C GLY A 34 12.57 -2.56 17.67
N ASN A 35 13.74 -1.92 17.71
CA ASN A 35 14.76 -2.04 16.66
C ASN A 35 15.29 -3.49 16.56
N ARG A 36 14.78 -4.27 15.61
CA ARG A 36 15.29 -5.59 15.25
C ARG A 36 15.63 -5.61 13.76
N ILE A 37 16.89 -5.26 13.44
CA ILE A 37 17.41 -5.37 12.07
C ILE A 37 17.70 -6.84 11.81
N GLU A 38 16.75 -7.54 11.18
CA GLU A 38 16.99 -8.87 10.63
C GLU A 38 17.15 -8.74 9.12
N GLU A 39 18.29 -9.20 8.58
CA GLU A 39 18.48 -9.31 7.13
C GLU A 39 17.55 -10.38 6.58
N ARG A 40 16.35 -9.95 6.17
CA ARG A 40 15.31 -10.85 5.70
C ARG A 40 15.70 -11.43 4.34
N GLN A 41 16.16 -12.67 4.36
CA GLN A 41 16.36 -13.48 3.15
C GLN A 41 15.09 -13.48 2.31
N VAL A 42 15.23 -13.25 1.00
CA VAL A 42 14.09 -13.05 0.08
C VAL A 42 13.30 -14.36 -0.06
N ALA A 43 12.23 -14.48 0.72
CA ALA A 43 11.26 -15.56 0.60
C ALA A 43 10.68 -15.57 -0.83
N GLY A 44 10.73 -16.72 -1.50
CA GLY A 44 10.59 -16.81 -2.94
C GLY A 44 9.33 -16.15 -3.51
N TYR A 45 9.52 -15.38 -4.59
CA TYR A 45 8.51 -14.60 -5.30
C TYR A 45 7.23 -15.40 -5.58
N LYS A 46 6.18 -15.19 -4.78
CA LYS A 46 4.82 -15.70 -5.04
C LYS A 46 4.04 -14.63 -5.79
N ASP A 47 3.55 -14.96 -6.99
CA ASP A 47 2.71 -14.06 -7.81
C ASP A 47 1.55 -13.46 -6.98
N PRO A 48 1.43 -12.13 -6.88
CA PRO A 48 0.30 -11.44 -6.26
C PRO A 48 -0.95 -11.52 -7.17
N GLY A 49 -1.49 -12.73 -7.29
CA GLY A 49 -2.47 -13.10 -8.31
C GLY A 49 -3.63 -12.10 -8.50
N PRO A 50 -4.02 -11.82 -9.75
CA PRO A 50 -3.96 -10.48 -10.37
C PRO A 50 -4.79 -9.38 -9.69
N VAL A 51 -5.83 -9.77 -8.95
CA VAL A 51 -6.66 -8.85 -8.15
C VAL A 51 -5.92 -8.38 -6.87
N LYS A 52 -4.76 -8.96 -6.51
CA LYS A 52 -3.82 -8.35 -5.53
C LYS A 52 -3.14 -7.15 -6.19
N ALA A 53 -2.31 -7.40 -7.22
CA ALA A 53 -1.49 -6.40 -7.90
C ALA A 53 -2.26 -5.14 -8.29
N LYS A 54 -3.39 -5.29 -9.02
CA LYS A 54 -4.21 -4.14 -9.47
C LYS A 54 -4.64 -3.20 -8.34
N ARG A 55 -4.97 -3.74 -7.16
CA ARG A 55 -5.40 -2.93 -6.02
C ARG A 55 -4.26 -2.27 -5.26
N LEU A 56 -3.03 -2.74 -5.46
CA LEU A 56 -1.82 -2.10 -4.94
C LEU A 56 -1.40 -0.97 -5.89
N GLU A 57 -1.46 -1.21 -7.21
CA GLU A 57 -1.43 -0.21 -8.29
C GLU A 57 -2.40 0.96 -8.04
N GLU A 58 -3.70 0.68 -7.82
CA GLU A 58 -4.71 1.71 -7.46
C GLU A 58 -4.31 2.56 -6.23
N CYS A 59 -3.57 1.98 -5.28
CA CYS A 59 -3.10 2.70 -4.08
C CYS A 59 -1.81 3.50 -4.34
N LEU A 60 -0.88 2.96 -5.15
CA LEU A 60 0.38 3.64 -5.49
C LEU A 60 0.14 4.86 -6.38
N ASP A 61 -0.76 4.75 -7.36
CA ASP A 61 -1.21 5.90 -8.15
C ASP A 61 -1.74 7.03 -7.25
N SER A 62 -2.68 6.69 -6.36
CA SER A 62 -3.24 7.62 -5.37
C SER A 62 -2.17 8.26 -4.46
N LEU A 63 -1.15 7.50 -4.05
CA LEU A 63 -0.05 8.00 -3.21
C LEU A 63 0.91 8.92 -3.98
N MET A 64 1.24 8.59 -5.22
CA MET A 64 2.10 9.41 -6.08
C MET A 64 1.42 10.72 -6.47
N GLN A 65 0.11 10.72 -6.76
CA GLN A 65 -0.65 11.95 -6.97
C GLN A 65 -0.61 12.89 -5.75
N ILE A 66 -0.66 12.34 -4.52
CA ILE A 66 -0.45 13.11 -3.29
C ILE A 66 1.00 13.61 -3.20
N GLY A 67 2.00 12.76 -3.48
CA GLY A 67 3.42 13.12 -3.45
C GLY A 67 3.76 14.26 -4.41
N LEU A 68 3.28 14.19 -5.66
CA LEU A 68 3.40 15.25 -6.66
C LEU A 68 2.74 16.55 -6.18
N SER A 69 1.54 16.47 -5.60
CA SER A 69 0.82 17.62 -5.05
C SER A 69 1.54 18.25 -3.86
N CYS A 70 2.21 17.46 -3.01
CA CYS A 70 3.02 17.97 -1.90
C CYS A 70 4.33 18.60 -2.40
N SER A 71 4.85 18.11 -3.52
CA SER A 71 6.12 18.53 -4.14
C SER A 71 5.99 19.75 -5.06
N ALA A 72 4.82 20.40 -5.13
CA ALA A 72 4.62 21.58 -5.96
C ALA A 72 5.62 22.70 -5.60
N THR A 73 6.17 23.36 -6.62
CA THR A 73 7.25 24.36 -6.47
C THR A 73 6.79 25.57 -5.64
N SER A 74 5.61 26.10 -5.96
CA SER A 74 4.91 27.11 -5.17
C SER A 74 4.26 26.49 -3.92
N PRO A 75 4.50 27.02 -2.71
CA PRO A 75 3.79 26.59 -1.51
C PRO A 75 2.26 26.82 -1.55
N ARG A 76 1.77 27.73 -2.40
CA ARG A 76 0.33 28.00 -2.57
C ARG A 76 -0.38 26.94 -3.42
N ASP A 77 0.39 26.19 -4.20
CA ASP A 77 -0.12 25.19 -5.15
C ASP A 77 -0.09 23.79 -4.53
N ARG A 78 0.42 23.67 -3.29
CA ARG A 78 0.48 22.43 -2.52
C ARG A 78 -0.87 22.09 -1.91
N MET A 79 -1.17 20.81 -1.85
CA MET A 79 -2.31 20.31 -1.09
C MET A 79 -2.12 20.59 0.41
N SER A 80 -3.19 21.05 1.09
CA SER A 80 -3.11 21.35 2.53
C SER A 80 -2.97 20.07 3.35
N MET A 81 -2.23 20.15 4.47
CA MET A 81 -1.80 18.97 5.23
C MET A 81 -2.96 18.17 5.84
N ASP A 82 -4.08 18.82 6.16
CA ASP A 82 -5.32 18.16 6.58
C ASP A 82 -5.88 17.25 5.47
N VAL A 83 -5.93 17.74 4.23
CA VAL A 83 -6.40 16.98 3.06
C VAL A 83 -5.41 15.87 2.72
N VAL A 84 -4.10 16.10 2.86
CA VAL A 84 -3.06 15.07 2.69
C VAL A 84 -3.24 13.92 3.67
N VAL A 85 -3.36 14.23 4.97
CA VAL A 85 -3.56 13.22 6.04
C VAL A 85 -4.87 12.48 5.84
N ASN A 86 -5.97 13.18 5.52
CA ASN A 86 -7.27 12.57 5.27
C ASN A 86 -7.23 11.60 4.07
N LYS A 87 -6.55 11.96 2.97
CA LYS A 87 -6.38 11.07 1.82
C LYS A 87 -5.47 9.88 2.12
N MET A 88 -4.35 10.07 2.81
CA MET A 88 -3.45 8.98 3.19
C MET A 88 -4.13 7.95 4.11
N ASN A 89 -4.91 8.42 5.10
CA ASN A 89 -5.74 7.55 5.93
C ASN A 89 -6.77 6.76 5.07
N ALA A 90 -7.48 7.42 4.16
CA ALA A 90 -8.44 6.77 3.28
C ALA A 90 -7.81 5.69 2.37
N ILE A 91 -6.59 5.92 1.84
CA ILE A 91 -5.84 4.93 1.05
C ILE A 91 -5.44 3.73 1.92
N ARG A 92 -4.81 3.98 3.08
CA ARG A 92 -4.42 2.94 4.05
C ARG A 92 -5.62 2.07 4.43
N ASP A 93 -6.72 2.70 4.80
CA ASP A 93 -7.91 2.01 5.30
C ASP A 93 -8.61 1.24 4.16
N SER A 94 -8.60 1.76 2.93
CA SER A 94 -9.06 1.06 1.72
C SER A 94 -8.21 -0.18 1.40
N TYR A 95 -6.89 -0.10 1.59
CA TYR A 95 -5.97 -1.22 1.41
C TYR A 95 -6.14 -2.30 2.50
N LEU A 96 -6.11 -1.90 3.78
CA LEU A 96 -6.29 -2.82 4.92
C LEU A 96 -7.65 -3.51 4.90
N ASN A 97 -8.75 -2.79 4.61
CA ASN A 97 -10.07 -3.40 4.51
C ASN A 97 -10.18 -4.39 3.35
N PHE A 98 -9.41 -4.23 2.28
CA PHE A 98 -9.30 -5.24 1.23
C PHE A 98 -8.53 -6.48 1.67
N ARG A 99 -7.37 -6.33 2.36
CA ARG A 99 -6.65 -7.47 2.96
C ARG A 99 -7.58 -8.26 3.91
N ARG A 100 -8.32 -7.56 4.78
CA ARG A 100 -9.35 -8.12 5.69
C ARG A 100 -10.47 -8.86 4.91
N ARG A 101 -11.03 -8.26 3.86
CA ARG A 101 -12.06 -8.90 2.98
C ARG A 101 -11.50 -10.12 2.23
N ARG A 102 -10.25 -10.09 1.78
CA ARG A 102 -9.53 -11.21 1.15
C ARG A 102 -9.29 -12.36 2.13
N ARG A 103 -8.79 -12.10 3.35
CA ARG A 103 -8.64 -13.10 4.42
C ARG A 103 -9.96 -13.82 4.71
N ARG A 104 -11.08 -13.07 4.89
CA ARG A 104 -12.42 -13.64 5.07
C ARG A 104 -12.83 -14.58 3.92
N ARG A 105 -12.67 -14.14 2.66
CA ARG A 105 -12.96 -14.95 1.45
C ARG A 105 -12.06 -16.18 1.29
N ARG A 106 -10.82 -16.16 1.77
CA ARG A 106 -9.93 -17.35 1.83
C ARG A 106 -10.49 -18.36 2.84
N ARG A 107 -10.79 -17.93 4.08
CA ARG A 107 -11.31 -18.82 5.14
C ARG A 107 -12.63 -19.50 4.74
N THR A 108 -13.60 -18.78 4.18
CA THR A 108 -14.88 -19.35 3.70
C THR A 108 -14.77 -20.31 2.50
N LYS A 109 -13.60 -20.40 1.86
CA LYS A 109 -13.31 -21.38 0.79
C LYS A 109 -12.56 -22.61 1.27
N SER A 110 -12.00 -22.59 2.48
CA SER A 110 -11.28 -23.73 3.08
C SER A 110 -12.20 -24.67 3.86
N THR A 111 -13.49 -24.35 3.96
CA THR A 111 -14.49 -25.05 4.77
C THR A 111 -15.59 -25.68 3.90
N ARG A 112 -15.28 -26.05 2.65
CA ARG A 112 -16.22 -26.61 1.67
C ARG A 112 -15.49 -27.42 0.60
#